data_AF-A0A8J9SFW7-F1
#
_entry.id   AF-A0A8J9SFW7-F1
#
_cell.length_a   1.000
_cell.length_b   1.000
_cell.length_c   1.000
_cell.angle_alpha   90.00
_cell.angle_beta   90.00
_cell.angle_gamma   90.00
#
_symmetry.space_group_name_H-M   'P 1'
#
loop_
_entity.id
_entity.type
_entity.pdbx_description
1 polymer ?
#
loop_
_entity_poly.entity_id
_entity_poly.type
_entity_poly.pdbx_seq_one_letter_code
_entity_poly.pdbx_strand_id
1 'polypeptide(L)'
;MVSLDNGTVLLDHGELKFAYQRRYGLIGENGVGKSTLLKAIAKGMDGFPTHLRVLHVRQEVPAHLAAQLTVMQAVLQADVERNLLMEQEKILLTKLEQADGADDA
;
A
#
# COMPACT_ATOMS: atom_id res chain seq x y z
N MET A 1 3.09 20.61 -4.83
CA MET A 1 3.36 21.02 -3.43
C MET A 1 3.13 19.82 -2.54
N VAL A 2 4.08 19.44 -1.69
CA VAL A 2 3.87 18.38 -0.68
C VAL A 2 3.72 19.04 0.67
N SER A 3 2.56 18.86 1.29
CA SER A 3 2.24 19.44 2.59
C SER A 3 1.82 18.37 3.60
N LEU A 4 2.06 18.64 4.86
CA LEU A 4 1.50 17.89 5.97
C LEU A 4 0.02 18.23 6.17
N ASP A 5 -0.72 17.34 6.84
CA ASP A 5 -2.15 17.52 7.13
C ASP A 5 -2.42 18.77 8.01
N ASN A 6 -1.39 19.30 8.68
CA ASN A 6 -1.44 20.53 9.46
C ASN A 6 -1.16 21.81 8.63
N GLY A 7 -1.02 21.70 7.31
CA GLY A 7 -0.78 22.82 6.40
C GLY A 7 0.69 23.22 6.22
N THR A 8 1.64 22.61 6.95
CA THR A 8 3.07 22.89 6.74
C THR A 8 3.53 22.37 5.39
N VAL A 9 4.05 23.26 4.55
CA VAL A 9 4.65 22.92 3.26
C VAL A 9 6.04 22.32 3.50
N LEU A 10 6.26 21.11 2.99
CA LEU A 10 7.54 20.41 3.09
C LEU A 10 8.38 20.54 1.82
N LEU A 11 7.71 20.49 0.66
CA LEU A 11 8.34 20.72 -0.63
C LEU A 11 7.49 21.68 -1.44
N ASP A 12 8.14 22.77 -1.83
CA ASP A 12 7.61 23.74 -2.75
C ASP A 12 8.45 23.77 -4.03
N HIS A 13 7.78 23.75 -5.18
CA HIS A 13 8.40 23.78 -6.52
C HIS A 13 9.57 22.79 -6.77
N GLY A 14 9.46 21.55 -6.31
CA GLY A 14 10.43 20.48 -6.62
C GLY A 14 10.04 19.63 -7.86
N GLU A 15 10.98 19.41 -8.77
CA GLU A 15 10.85 18.42 -9.85
C GLU A 15 11.74 17.20 -9.55
N LEU A 16 11.14 16.00 -9.55
CA LEU A 16 11.86 14.74 -9.36
C LEU A 16 11.59 13.81 -10.55
N LYS A 17 12.66 13.37 -11.21
CA LYS A 17 12.60 12.48 -12.37
C LYS A 17 13.22 11.13 -12.03
N PHE A 18 12.43 10.06 -12.16
CA PHE A 18 12.90 8.69 -12.04
C PHE A 18 13.14 8.10 -13.43
N ALA A 19 14.31 7.51 -13.63
CA ALA A 19 14.60 6.71 -14.81
C ALA A 19 14.47 5.23 -14.47
N TYR A 20 13.96 4.46 -15.44
CA TYR A 20 13.83 3.02 -15.32
C TYR A 20 15.19 2.37 -14.97
N GLN A 21 15.15 1.33 -14.14
CA GLN A 21 16.32 0.58 -13.66
C GLN A 21 17.38 1.37 -12.86
N ARG A 22 17.04 2.55 -12.34
CA ARG A 22 17.93 3.29 -11.44
C ARG A 22 17.53 3.16 -9.97
N ARG A 23 18.55 3.23 -9.10
CA ARG A 23 18.39 3.26 -7.64
C ARG A 23 18.71 4.67 -7.16
N TYR A 24 17.85 5.22 -6.32
CA TYR A 24 17.95 6.58 -5.81
C TYR A 24 18.01 6.56 -4.28
N GLY A 25 18.84 7.43 -3.70
CA GLY A 25 18.90 7.67 -2.25
C GLY A 25 18.40 9.07 -1.93
N LEU A 26 17.50 9.18 -0.95
CA LEU A 26 17.06 10.47 -0.42
C LEU A 26 17.86 10.79 0.85
N ILE A 27 18.70 11.83 0.78
CA ILE A 27 19.60 12.22 1.86
C ILE A 27 19.18 13.59 2.40
N GLY A 28 19.37 13.80 3.70
CA GLY A 28 19.08 15.06 4.38
C GLY A 28 19.07 14.86 5.89
N GLU A 29 18.98 15.94 6.65
CA GLU A 29 18.94 15.90 8.12
C GLU A 29 17.68 15.19 8.64
N ASN A 30 17.72 14.74 9.89
CA ASN A 30 16.55 14.16 10.55
C ASN A 30 15.50 15.26 10.77
N GLY A 31 14.24 14.97 10.43
CA GLY A 31 13.15 15.94 10.55
C GLY A 31 12.88 16.79 9.30
N VAL A 32 13.74 16.77 8.27
CA VAL A 32 13.54 17.56 7.03
C VAL A 32 12.36 17.07 6.14
N GLY A 33 11.65 16.02 6.56
CA GLY A 33 10.48 15.51 5.83
C GLY A 33 10.74 14.35 4.87
N LYS A 34 11.90 13.67 4.92
CA LYS A 34 12.21 12.50 4.06
C LYS A 34 11.13 11.42 4.10
N SER A 35 10.77 10.96 5.30
CA SER A 35 9.74 9.93 5.47
C SER A 35 8.36 10.44 5.05
N THR A 36 8.10 11.75 5.14
CA THR A 36 6.84 12.34 4.66
C THR A 36 6.78 12.38 3.15
N LEU A 37 7.86 12.75 2.46
CA LEU A 37 7.93 12.70 1.01
C LEU A 37 7.70 11.27 0.50
N LEU A 38 8.34 10.26 1.11
CA LEU A 38 8.13 8.86 0.75
C LEU A 38 6.67 8.43 0.96
N LYS A 39 6.02 8.85 2.06
CA LYS A 39 4.59 8.61 2.30
C LYS A 39 3.70 9.29 1.25
N ALA A 40 4.03 10.50 0.83
CA ALA A 40 3.27 11.22 -0.20
C ALA A 40 3.38 10.52 -1.57
N ILE A 41 4.59 10.08 -1.95
CA ILE A 41 4.80 9.27 -3.17
C ILE A 41 3.99 7.97 -3.10
N ALA A 42 4.00 7.29 -1.95
CA ALA A 42 3.25 6.05 -1.74
C ALA A 42 1.73 6.21 -1.85
N LYS A 43 1.20 7.39 -1.53
CA LYS A 43 -0.23 7.71 -1.67
C LYS A 43 -0.63 8.05 -3.10
N GLY A 44 0.32 8.27 -4.01
CA GLY A 44 0.04 8.77 -5.36
C GLY A 44 -0.34 10.26 -5.32
N MET A 45 0.66 11.13 -5.43
CA MET A 45 0.46 12.58 -5.48
C MET A 45 -0.36 12.99 -6.72
N ASP A 46 -0.90 14.21 -6.73
CA ASP A 46 -1.61 14.71 -7.91
C ASP A 46 -0.73 14.64 -9.16
N GLY A 47 -1.26 14.05 -10.23
CA GLY A 47 -0.53 13.82 -11.48
C GLY A 47 0.43 12.63 -11.46
N PHE A 48 0.38 11.76 -10.44
CA PHE A 48 1.22 10.56 -10.40
C PHE A 48 0.82 9.58 -11.52
N PRO A 49 1.77 9.00 -12.29
CA PRO A 49 1.43 8.14 -13.41
C PRO A 49 0.72 6.84 -12.98
N THR A 50 -0.42 6.55 -13.61
CA THR A 50 -1.28 5.40 -13.27
C THR A 50 -0.68 4.03 -13.58
N HIS A 51 0.29 3.97 -14.50
CA HIS A 51 0.96 2.73 -14.90
C HIS A 51 2.12 2.34 -13.96
N LEU A 52 2.45 3.18 -12.97
CA LEU A 52 3.51 2.89 -12.00
C LEU A 52 2.93 2.24 -10.75
N ARG A 53 3.47 1.08 -10.40
CA ARG A 53 3.18 0.41 -9.12
C ARG A 53 4.17 0.87 -8.06
N VAL A 54 3.66 1.41 -6.96
CA VAL A 54 4.47 1.83 -5.82
C VAL A 54 4.27 0.85 -4.66
N LEU A 55 5.35 0.25 -4.18
CA LEU A 55 5.37 -0.51 -2.92
C LEU A 55 6.16 0.28 -1.89
N HIS A 56 5.52 0.62 -0.78
CA HIS A 56 6.14 1.38 0.30
C HIS A 56 6.27 0.53 1.56
N VAL A 57 7.51 0.36 2.01
CA VAL A 57 7.84 -0.29 3.28
C VAL A 57 7.87 0.78 4.37
N ARG A 58 7.03 0.64 5.38
CA ARG A 58 7.02 1.56 6.54
C ARG A 58 8.25 1.34 7.40
N GLN A 59 8.70 2.41 8.06
CA GLN A 59 9.84 2.38 8.97
C GLN A 59 9.60 1.46 10.19
N GLU A 60 8.37 1.40 10.67
CA GLU A 60 7.97 0.57 11.80
C GLU A 60 6.80 -0.34 11.43
N VAL A 61 6.85 -1.57 11.94
CA VAL A 61 5.75 -2.52 11.84
C VAL A 61 4.76 -2.20 12.95
N PRO A 62 3.48 -1.95 12.65
CA PRO A 62 2.45 -1.79 13.66
C PRO A 62 2.46 -2.94 14.66
N ALA A 63 2.35 -2.65 15.96
CA ALA A 63 2.44 -3.64 17.02
C ALA A 63 1.45 -4.82 16.85
N HIS A 64 0.27 -4.56 16.30
CA HIS A 64 -0.73 -5.59 16.02
C HIS A 64 -0.28 -6.60 14.96
N LEU A 65 0.52 -6.19 13.96
CA LEU A 65 1.08 -7.10 12.96
C LEU A 65 2.29 -7.86 13.53
N ALA A 66 3.11 -7.21 14.35
CA ALA A 66 4.32 -7.81 14.91
C ALA A 66 4.04 -8.93 15.94
N ALA A 67 2.92 -8.86 16.65
CA ALA A 67 2.60 -9.81 17.72
C ALA A 67 1.82 -11.05 17.25
N GLN A 68 1.13 -10.98 16.11
CA GLN A 68 0.11 -11.98 15.74
C GLN A 68 0.37 -12.67 14.39
N LEU A 69 1.32 -12.18 13.60
CA LEU A 69 1.56 -12.69 12.26
C LEU A 69 3.00 -13.18 12.09
N THR A 70 3.13 -14.33 11.46
CA THR A 70 4.41 -14.74 10.88
C THR A 70 4.77 -13.82 9.70
N VAL A 71 6.05 -13.76 9.36
CA VAL A 71 6.54 -12.99 8.19
C VAL A 71 5.80 -13.43 6.92
N MET A 72 5.60 -14.74 6.74
CA MET A 72 4.87 -15.28 5.60
C MET A 72 3.44 -14.74 5.54
N GLN A 73 2.70 -14.78 6.65
CA GLN A 73 1.33 -14.26 6.71
C GLN A 73 1.29 -12.75 6.42
N ALA A 74 2.22 -11.97 6.96
CA ALA A 74 2.28 -10.53 6.70
C ALA A 74 2.53 -10.21 5.21
N VAL A 75 3.43 -10.95 4.56
CA VAL A 75 3.69 -10.80 3.11
C VAL A 75 2.47 -11.20 2.29
N LEU A 76 1.86 -12.34 2.60
CA LEU A 76 0.67 -12.83 1.92
C LEU A 76 -0.53 -11.90 2.08
N GLN A 77 -0.68 -11.26 3.24
CA GLN A 77 -1.73 -10.27 3.51
C GLN A 77 -1.51 -8.94 2.80
N ALA A 78 -0.27 -8.58 2.42
CA ALA A 78 0.00 -7.34 1.69
C ALA A 78 -0.51 -7.39 0.24
N ASP A 79 -0.85 -8.57 -0.29
CA ASP A 79 -1.39 -8.75 -1.62
C ASP A 79 -2.92 -8.50 -1.63
N VAL A 80 -3.28 -7.27 -1.99
CA VAL A 80 -4.68 -6.80 -2.04
C VAL A 80 -5.51 -7.59 -3.04
N GLU A 81 -4.95 -7.90 -4.21
CA GLU A 81 -5.65 -8.62 -5.28
C GLU A 81 -5.94 -10.04 -4.85
N ARG A 82 -4.93 -10.74 -4.34
CA ARG A 82 -5.10 -12.09 -3.77
C ARG A 82 -6.19 -12.12 -2.70
N ASN A 83 -6.17 -11.19 -1.75
CA ASN A 83 -7.14 -11.16 -0.66
C ASN A 83 -8.57 -10.93 -1.18
N LEU A 84 -8.75 -10.05 -2.18
CA LEU A 84 -10.04 -9.79 -2.80
C LEU A 84 -10.59 -11.05 -3.48
N LEU A 85 -9.75 -11.75 -4.25
CA LEU A 85 -10.14 -12.95 -4.97
C LEU A 85 -10.52 -14.09 -4.02
N MET A 86 -9.77 -14.28 -2.92
CA MET A 86 -10.08 -15.29 -1.90
C MET A 86 -11.43 -15.04 -1.22
N GLU A 87 -11.79 -13.77 -0.97
CA GLU A 87 -13.10 -13.43 -0.40
C GLU A 87 -14.22 -13.67 -1.42
N GLN A 88 -14.01 -13.34 -2.70
CA GLN A 88 -14.96 -13.63 -3.76
C GLN A 88 -15.20 -15.14 -3.94
N GLU A 89 -14.13 -15.93 -3.94
CA GLU A 89 -14.21 -17.39 -4.00
C GLU A 89 -15.09 -17.93 -2.88
N LYS A 90 -14.83 -17.50 -1.64
CA LYS A 90 -15.60 -17.91 -0.47
C LYS A 90 -17.09 -17.58 -0.61
N ILE A 91 -17.42 -16.37 -1.06
CA ILE A 91 -18.81 -15.95 -1.29
C ILE A 91 -19.49 -16.82 -2.35
N LEU A 92 -18.77 -17.15 -3.44
CA LEU A 92 -19.32 -17.97 -4.52
C LEU A 92 -19.56 -19.42 -4.06
N LEU A 93 -18.64 -20.00 -3.30
CA LEU A 93 -18.79 -21.34 -2.75
C LEU A 93 -20.00 -21.43 -1.80
N THR A 94 -20.17 -20.46 -0.90
CA THR A 94 -21.35 -20.43 -0.01
C THR A 94 -22.67 -20.31 -0.79
N LYS A 95 -22.68 -19.58 -1.91
CA LYS A 95 -23.87 -19.49 -2.78
C LYS A 95 -24.18 -20.81 -3.48
N LEU A 96 -23.16 -21.57 -3.89
CA LEU A 96 -23.34 -22.89 -4.50
C LEU A 96 -23.92 -23.88 -3.50
N GLU A 97 -23.39 -23.93 -2.27
CA GLU A 97 -23.92 -24.81 -1.21
C GLU A 97 -25.40 -24.52 -0.89
N GLN A 98 -25.80 -23.24 -0.92
CA GLN A 98 -27.20 -22.85 -0.72
C GLN A 98 -28.12 -23.19 -1.89
N ALA A 99 -27.58 -23.24 -3.11
CA ALA A 99 -28.32 -23.63 -4.30
C ALA A 99 -28.53 -25.15 -4.34
N ASP A 100 -27.49 -25.92 -4.04
CA ASP A 100 -27.56 -27.39 -4.01
C ASP A 100 -28.47 -27.91 -2.88
N GLY A 101 -28.49 -27.23 -1.73
CA GLY A 101 -29.39 -27.57 -0.62
C GLY A 101 -30.87 -27.22 -0.82
N ALA A 102 -31.22 -26.50 -1.89
CA ALA A 102 -32.60 -26.09 -2.19
C ALA A 102 -33.29 -27.02 -3.21
N ASP A 103 -32.55 -27.83 -3.97
CA ASP A 103 -33.09 -28.81 -4.92
C ASP A 103 -33.44 -30.17 -4.25
N ASP A 104 -33.04 -30.39 -3.00
CA ASP A 104 -33.28 -31.62 -2.22
C ASP A 104 -34.45 -31.54 -1.21
N ALA A 105 -35.28 -30.48 -1.25
CA ALA A 105 -36.46 -30.26 -0.37
C ALA A 105 -37.76 -30.08 -1.15
#